data_AF-A0A0V0HWE5-F1
#
_entry.id   AF-A0A0V0HWE5-F1
#
_cell.length_a   1.000
_cell.length_b   1.000
_cell.length_c   1.000
_cell.angle_alpha   90.00
_cell.angle_beta   90.00
_cell.angle_gamma   90.00
#
_symmetry.space_group_name_H-M   'P 1'
#
loop_
_entity.id
_entity.type
_entity.pdbx_description
1 polymer ?
#
loop_
_entity_poly.entity_id
_entity_poly.type
_entity_poly.pdbx_seq_one_letter_code
_entity_poly.pdbx_strand_id
1 'polypeptide(L)'
;MERVTEKEIGSSSSTSSSSNRKQIPDSVMEAVNRTSKNIDDLSSNVDEFLSLYGAGVFPDLGPLQQAQSLILLAKATTTLFALRLRCKGINPDDRPVKLEFERLSLFQEKLQELMALNKAPLRPSARINPQGAARFIEHSLPDLTPDQRKSMREISKGDGPRIKYLERVVHKKRKYPEQQSVRTATQEFLEKAARELLGENQSGFKGPLQLPEGDGEDVPMS
;
A
#
# COMPACT_ATOMS: atom_id res chain seq x y z
N MET A 1 -48.33 -78.19 26.63
CA MET A 1 -48.46 -77.26 25.48
C MET A 1 -47.28 -76.31 25.54
N GLU A 2 -46.04 -76.77 25.35
CA GLU A 2 -45.42 -77.38 24.16
C GLU A 2 -44.82 -76.30 23.25
N ARG A 3 -43.53 -76.51 22.94
CA ARG A 3 -42.59 -75.63 22.23
C ARG A 3 -43.04 -75.39 20.79
N VAL A 4 -42.68 -74.25 20.19
CA VAL A 4 -42.20 -74.20 18.80
C VAL A 4 -41.14 -73.10 18.64
N THR A 5 -39.93 -73.53 18.32
CA THR A 5 -38.90 -72.78 17.60
C THR A 5 -39.16 -72.92 16.11
N GLU A 6 -39.12 -71.84 15.32
CA GLU A 6 -38.81 -71.95 13.89
C GLU A 6 -37.87 -70.83 13.43
N LYS A 7 -36.95 -71.29 12.60
CA LYS A 7 -35.85 -70.62 11.92
C LYS A 7 -36.19 -70.73 10.42
N GLU A 8 -35.64 -69.81 9.64
CA GLU A 8 -35.30 -69.88 8.19
C GLU A 8 -35.91 -68.78 7.32
N ILE A 9 -35.05 -67.89 6.79
CA ILE A 9 -34.39 -67.85 5.46
C ILE A 9 -35.27 -67.12 4.44
N GLY A 10 -34.67 -66.14 3.74
CA GLY A 10 -35.15 -65.78 2.41
C GLY A 10 -34.90 -64.34 2.01
N SER A 11 -33.73 -64.09 1.42
CA SER A 11 -33.45 -62.95 0.56
C SER A 11 -34.64 -62.59 -0.35
N SER A 12 -34.98 -61.31 -0.41
CA SER A 12 -35.44 -60.70 -1.66
C SER A 12 -34.82 -59.30 -1.75
N SER A 13 -33.65 -59.31 -2.37
CA SER A 13 -33.13 -58.21 -3.18
C SER A 13 -34.25 -57.47 -3.91
N SER A 14 -34.58 -56.25 -3.48
CA SER A 14 -35.13 -55.24 -4.38
C SER A 14 -33.99 -54.34 -4.82
N THR A 15 -33.31 -54.86 -5.84
CA THR A 15 -32.40 -54.20 -6.76
C THR A 15 -32.85 -52.79 -7.13
N SER A 16 -31.95 -51.85 -6.86
CA SER A 16 -31.45 -50.87 -7.83
C SER A 16 -32.45 -50.28 -8.82
N SER A 17 -32.96 -49.11 -8.48
CA SER A 17 -32.99 -48.02 -9.45
C SER A 17 -32.48 -46.75 -8.79
N SER A 18 -31.25 -46.82 -8.26
CA SER A 18 -30.45 -45.61 -8.02
C SER A 18 -30.22 -44.97 -9.37
N SER A 19 -31.14 -44.07 -9.71
CA SER A 19 -30.97 -43.08 -10.76
C SER A 19 -29.60 -42.48 -10.54
N ASN A 20 -28.68 -42.80 -11.45
CA ASN A 20 -27.28 -42.42 -11.45
C ASN A 20 -27.18 -40.91 -11.77
N ARG A 21 -27.95 -40.07 -11.07
CA ARG A 21 -27.73 -38.63 -11.03
C ARG A 21 -26.45 -38.48 -10.24
N LYS A 22 -25.36 -38.14 -10.93
CA LYS A 22 -24.11 -37.72 -10.32
C LYS A 22 -24.46 -36.67 -9.26
N GLN A 23 -24.46 -37.08 -8.00
CA GLN A 23 -24.89 -36.25 -6.90
C GLN A 23 -23.83 -35.14 -6.78
N ILE A 24 -24.27 -33.88 -6.85
CA ILE A 24 -23.37 -32.73 -6.73
C ILE A 24 -22.74 -32.82 -5.33
N PRO A 25 -21.40 -32.73 -5.18
CA PRO A 25 -20.77 -32.82 -3.87
C PRO A 25 -21.31 -31.74 -2.93
N ASP A 26 -21.58 -32.09 -1.67
CA ASP A 26 -22.16 -31.17 -0.69
C ASP A 26 -21.29 -29.90 -0.51
N SER A 27 -19.97 -30.05 -0.59
CA SER A 27 -19.02 -28.92 -0.57
C SER A 27 -19.31 -27.87 -1.66
N VAL A 28 -19.66 -28.32 -2.87
CA VAL A 28 -20.01 -27.41 -3.97
C VAL A 28 -21.33 -26.70 -3.66
N MET A 29 -22.30 -27.42 -3.09
CA MET A 29 -23.59 -26.84 -2.74
C MET A 29 -23.49 -25.82 -1.60
N GLU A 30 -22.68 -26.11 -0.58
CA GLU A 30 -22.36 -25.15 0.47
C GLU A 30 -21.66 -23.91 -0.08
N ALA A 31 -20.69 -24.06 -0.99
CA ALA A 31 -19.99 -22.94 -1.60
C ALA A 31 -20.94 -22.04 -2.42
N VAL A 32 -21.86 -22.64 -3.17
CA VAL A 32 -22.90 -21.89 -3.90
C VAL A 32 -23.83 -21.15 -2.94
N ASN A 33 -24.31 -21.83 -1.89
CA ASN A 33 -25.19 -21.21 -0.89
C ASN A 33 -24.49 -20.07 -0.14
N ARG A 34 -23.22 -20.23 0.23
CA ARG A 34 -22.40 -19.15 0.82
C ARG A 34 -22.24 -17.98 -0.14
N THR A 35 -21.95 -18.26 -1.41
CA THR A 35 -21.79 -17.21 -2.43
C THR A 35 -23.09 -16.45 -2.67
N SER A 36 -24.23 -17.15 -2.71
CA SER A 36 -25.55 -16.51 -2.84
C SER A 36 -25.82 -15.54 -1.68
N LYS A 37 -25.62 -15.99 -0.44
CA LYS A 37 -25.78 -15.13 0.75
C LYS A 37 -24.88 -13.90 0.71
N ASN A 38 -23.61 -14.08 0.32
CA ASN A 38 -22.66 -12.98 0.20
C ASN A 38 -23.09 -11.96 -0.87
N ILE A 39 -23.71 -12.41 -1.97
CA ILE A 39 -24.24 -11.53 -3.02
C ILE A 39 -25.46 -10.74 -2.50
N ASP A 40 -26.34 -11.39 -1.75
CA ASP A 40 -27.52 -10.74 -1.14
C ASP A 40 -27.10 -9.65 -0.14
N ASP A 41 -26.11 -9.97 0.72
CA ASP A 41 -25.51 -9.01 1.66
C ASP A 41 -24.85 -7.85 0.92
N LEU A 42 -24.09 -8.14 -0.14
CA LEU A 42 -23.44 -7.11 -0.96
C LEU A 42 -24.47 -6.20 -1.65
N SER A 43 -25.56 -6.76 -2.18
CA SER A 43 -26.63 -5.99 -2.80
C SER A 43 -27.21 -4.98 -1.81
N SER A 44 -27.53 -5.43 -0.60
CA SER A 44 -28.07 -4.58 0.46
C SER A 44 -27.12 -3.41 0.81
N ASN A 45 -25.83 -3.71 0.96
CA ASN A 45 -24.80 -2.70 1.24
C ASN A 45 -24.62 -1.70 0.07
N VAL A 46 -24.65 -2.17 -1.17
CA VAL A 46 -24.52 -1.32 -2.36
C VAL A 46 -25.75 -0.43 -2.52
N ASP A 47 -26.95 -0.94 -2.27
CA ASP A 47 -28.19 -0.16 -2.33
C ASP A 47 -28.21 0.95 -1.27
N GLU A 48 -27.78 0.64 -0.04
CA GLU A 48 -27.59 1.65 1.02
C GLU A 48 -26.55 2.71 0.59
N PHE A 49 -25.40 2.27 0.09
CA PHE A 49 -24.34 3.16 -0.37
C PHE A 49 -24.79 4.07 -1.52
N LEU A 50 -25.52 3.54 -2.51
CA LEU A 50 -26.05 4.30 -3.64
C LEU A 50 -27.17 5.26 -3.22
N SER A 51 -27.98 4.89 -2.23
CA SER A 51 -29.00 5.77 -1.65
C SER A 51 -28.36 7.00 -1.00
N LEU A 52 -27.26 6.82 -0.25
CA LEU A 52 -26.49 7.92 0.31
C LEU A 52 -25.85 8.80 -0.77
N TYR A 53 -25.37 8.19 -1.87
CA TYR A 53 -24.82 8.92 -3.01
C TYR A 53 -25.88 9.81 -3.69
N GLY A 54 -27.10 9.29 -3.89
CA GLY A 54 -28.21 10.00 -4.52
C GLY A 54 -28.85 11.10 -3.66
N ALA A 55 -28.74 10.99 -2.33
CA ALA A 55 -29.30 11.96 -1.38
C ALA A 55 -28.53 13.29 -1.28
N GLY A 56 -27.52 13.51 -2.13
CA GLY A 56 -26.73 14.74 -2.10
C GLY A 56 -25.73 14.82 -0.94
N VAL A 57 -25.44 13.69 -0.28
CA VAL A 57 -24.40 13.60 0.78
C VAL A 57 -23.00 13.50 0.18
N PHE A 58 -22.90 13.05 -1.09
CA PHE A 58 -21.62 12.88 -1.76
C PHE A 58 -20.79 14.17 -1.91
N PRO A 59 -21.37 15.33 -2.31
CA PRO A 59 -20.66 16.61 -2.37
C PRO A 59 -20.15 17.10 -1.01
N ASP A 60 -20.79 16.70 0.10
CA ASP A 60 -20.42 17.11 1.46
C ASP A 60 -19.18 16.37 1.98
N LEU A 61 -18.83 15.23 1.36
CA LEU A 61 -17.63 14.49 1.70
C LEU A 61 -16.37 15.26 1.28
N GLY A 62 -15.29 15.10 2.05
CA GLY A 62 -13.99 15.64 1.64
C GLY A 62 -13.54 15.02 0.30
N PRO A 63 -12.78 15.73 -0.55
CA PRO A 63 -12.41 15.25 -1.89
C PRO A 63 -11.64 13.91 -1.87
N LEU A 64 -10.89 13.65 -0.80
CA LEU A 64 -10.17 12.40 -0.60
C LEU A 64 -11.11 11.22 -0.27
N GLN A 65 -12.14 11.48 0.53
CA GLN A 65 -13.18 10.48 0.86
C GLN A 65 -14.06 10.20 -0.36
N GLN A 66 -14.42 11.23 -1.12
CA GLN A 66 -15.11 11.09 -2.41
C GLN A 66 -14.31 10.16 -3.34
N ALA A 67 -13.02 10.43 -3.55
CA ALA A 67 -12.17 9.59 -4.38
C ALA A 67 -12.07 8.14 -3.88
N GLN A 68 -11.96 7.93 -2.56
CA GLN A 68 -11.91 6.59 -1.97
C GLN A 68 -13.20 5.81 -2.23
N SER A 69 -14.36 6.46 -2.04
CA SER A 69 -15.66 5.84 -2.23
C SER A 69 -15.94 5.48 -3.71
N LEU A 70 -15.53 6.34 -4.65
CA LEU A 70 -15.63 6.06 -6.10
C LEU A 70 -14.71 4.92 -6.53
N ILE A 71 -13.47 4.88 -6.03
CA ILE A 71 -12.55 3.76 -6.32
C ILE A 71 -13.11 2.46 -5.75
N LEU A 72 -13.69 2.49 -4.54
CA LEU A 72 -14.34 1.31 -3.95
C LEU A 72 -15.49 0.81 -4.83
N LEU A 73 -16.36 1.71 -5.29
CA LEU A 73 -17.47 1.39 -6.20
C LEU A 73 -16.97 0.79 -7.52
N ALA A 74 -15.92 1.37 -8.10
CA ALA A 74 -15.31 0.85 -9.33
C ALA A 74 -14.72 -0.57 -9.12
N LYS A 75 -14.02 -0.80 -8.00
CA LYS A 75 -13.50 -2.14 -7.64
C LYS A 75 -14.62 -3.15 -7.43
N ALA A 76 -15.69 -2.78 -6.72
CA ALA A 76 -16.86 -3.64 -6.53
C ALA A 76 -17.51 -4.00 -7.88
N THR A 77 -17.67 -3.03 -8.78
CA THR A 77 -18.27 -3.25 -10.10
C THR A 77 -17.39 -4.18 -10.97
N THR A 78 -16.08 -3.96 -11.01
CA THR A 78 -15.15 -4.79 -11.79
C THR A 78 -15.06 -6.22 -11.24
N THR A 79 -15.06 -6.39 -9.91
CA THR A 79 -15.06 -7.72 -9.28
C THR A 79 -16.35 -8.48 -9.55
N LEU A 80 -17.52 -7.82 -9.45
CA LEU A 80 -18.81 -8.40 -9.82
C LEU A 80 -18.86 -8.79 -11.31
N PHE A 81 -18.30 -7.97 -12.19
CA PHE A 81 -18.20 -8.31 -13.61
C PHE A 81 -17.30 -9.53 -13.83
N ALA A 82 -16.14 -9.60 -13.17
CA ALA A 82 -15.26 -10.76 -13.23
C ALA A 82 -15.93 -12.03 -12.68
N LEU A 83 -16.69 -11.93 -11.59
CA LEU A 83 -17.48 -13.04 -11.05
C LEU A 83 -18.52 -13.52 -12.07
N ARG A 84 -19.27 -12.60 -12.70
CA ARG A 84 -20.22 -12.93 -13.77
C ARG A 84 -19.57 -13.66 -14.94
N LEU A 85 -18.36 -13.27 -15.33
CA LEU A 85 -17.61 -13.97 -16.37
C LEU A 85 -17.25 -15.40 -15.95
N ARG A 86 -16.76 -15.57 -14.71
CA ARG A 86 -16.44 -16.91 -14.16
C ARG A 86 -17.67 -17.80 -14.09
N CYS A 87 -18.83 -17.27 -13.71
CA CYS A 87 -20.09 -18.01 -13.72
C CYS A 87 -20.53 -18.45 -15.13
N LYS A 88 -20.09 -17.74 -16.18
CA LYS A 88 -20.28 -18.14 -17.58
C LYS A 88 -19.20 -19.10 -18.10
N GLY A 89 -18.26 -19.51 -17.25
CA GLY A 89 -17.11 -20.34 -17.65
C GLY A 89 -16.02 -19.58 -18.41
N ILE A 90 -16.02 -18.25 -18.37
CA ILE A 90 -15.01 -17.42 -19.03
C ILE A 90 -13.96 -17.00 -18.00
N ASN A 91 -12.68 -17.24 -18.29
CA ASN A 91 -11.59 -16.77 -17.45
C ASN A 91 -11.42 -15.24 -17.58
N PRO A 92 -11.54 -14.45 -16.48
CA PRO A 92 -11.38 -13.00 -16.54
C PRO A 92 -9.92 -12.57 -16.80
N ASP A 93 -8.94 -13.43 -16.55
CA ASP A 93 -7.52 -13.09 -16.65
C ASP A 93 -7.02 -13.01 -18.11
N ASP A 94 -7.70 -13.70 -19.03
CA ASP A 94 -7.40 -13.71 -20.47
C ASP A 94 -8.11 -12.58 -21.24
N ARG A 95 -8.74 -11.65 -20.51
CA ARG A 95 -9.64 -10.61 -21.04
C ARG A 95 -9.16 -9.22 -20.64
N PRO A 96 -9.67 -8.15 -21.29
CA PRO A 96 -9.37 -6.77 -20.92
C PRO A 96 -9.75 -6.41 -19.47
N VAL A 97 -10.53 -7.26 -18.78
CA VAL A 97 -10.84 -7.12 -17.35
C VAL A 97 -9.57 -7.13 -16.49
N LYS A 98 -8.53 -7.86 -16.88
CA LYS A 98 -7.24 -7.83 -16.20
C LYS A 98 -6.62 -6.42 -16.21
N LEU A 99 -6.68 -5.72 -17.35
CA LEU A 99 -6.19 -4.36 -17.48
C LEU A 99 -6.98 -3.39 -16.59
N GLU A 100 -8.28 -3.65 -16.39
CA GLU A 100 -9.09 -2.86 -15.45
C GLU A 100 -8.65 -3.05 -13.99
N PHE A 101 -8.26 -4.27 -13.60
CA PHE A 101 -7.68 -4.51 -12.27
C PHE A 101 -6.33 -3.80 -12.08
N GLU A 102 -5.46 -3.83 -13.09
CA GLU A 102 -4.18 -3.12 -13.08
C GLU A 102 -4.40 -1.60 -12.98
N ARG A 103 -5.35 -1.06 -13.78
CA ARG A 103 -5.74 0.35 -13.75
C ARG A 103 -6.25 0.77 -12.37
N LEU A 104 -7.14 -0.02 -11.76
CA LEU A 104 -7.67 0.26 -10.42
C LEU A 104 -6.61 0.16 -9.33
N SER A 105 -5.66 -0.76 -9.47
CA SER A 105 -4.52 -0.89 -8.54
C SER A 105 -3.64 0.36 -8.57
N LEU A 106 -3.32 0.85 -9.77
CA LEU A 106 -2.56 2.09 -9.95
C LEU A 106 -3.29 3.31 -9.36
N PHE A 107 -4.60 3.41 -9.50
CA PHE A 107 -5.36 4.51 -8.88
C PHE A 107 -5.41 4.39 -7.35
N GLN A 108 -5.48 3.18 -6.82
CA GLN A 108 -5.44 2.96 -5.38
C GLN A 108 -4.08 3.35 -4.79
N GLU A 109 -2.98 3.01 -5.46
CA GLU A 109 -1.62 3.42 -5.06
C GLU A 109 -1.49 4.95 -5.03
N LYS A 110 -1.95 5.63 -6.08
CA LYS A 110 -1.99 7.10 -6.13
C LYS A 110 -2.80 7.70 -4.99
N LEU A 111 -3.98 7.14 -4.70
CA LEU A 111 -4.81 7.61 -3.59
C LEU A 111 -4.12 7.38 -2.23
N GLN A 112 -3.43 6.26 -2.07
CA GLN A 112 -2.67 5.97 -0.85
C GLN A 112 -1.50 6.94 -0.67
N GLU A 113 -0.80 7.32 -1.74
CA GLU A 113 0.23 8.35 -1.72
C GLU A 113 -0.34 9.71 -1.30
N LEU A 114 -1.47 10.11 -1.87
CA LEU A 114 -2.17 11.36 -1.49
C LEU A 114 -2.61 11.33 -0.03
N MET A 115 -3.12 10.20 0.46
CA MET A 115 -3.44 10.02 1.88
C MET A 115 -2.20 10.16 2.77
N ALA A 116 -1.05 9.61 2.35
CA ALA A 116 0.20 9.73 3.08
C ALA A 116 0.69 11.19 3.11
N LEU A 117 0.58 11.91 1.99
CA LEU A 117 0.91 13.33 1.90
C LEU A 117 0.00 14.21 2.76
N ASN A 118 -1.29 13.89 2.82
CA ASN A 118 -2.25 14.61 3.67
C ASN A 118 -1.95 14.41 5.17
N LYS A 119 -1.44 13.23 5.55
CA LYS A 119 -1.03 12.92 6.93
C LYS A 119 0.38 13.45 7.26
N ALA A 120 1.20 13.73 6.25
CA ALA A 120 2.57 14.19 6.45
C ALA A 120 2.58 15.62 7.03
N PRO A 121 3.55 15.95 7.90
CA PRO A 121 3.71 17.33 8.34
C PRO A 121 3.89 18.24 7.12
N LEU A 122 3.19 19.38 7.12
CA LEU A 122 3.25 20.41 6.07
C LEU A 122 4.70 20.57 5.58
N ARG A 123 4.93 20.24 4.30
CA ARG A 123 6.27 20.32 3.70
C ARG A 123 6.83 21.74 3.92
N PRO A 124 8.11 21.89 4.30
CA PRO A 124 8.73 23.20 4.49
C PRO A 124 8.59 24.11 3.26
N SER A 125 8.52 23.55 2.06
CA SER A 125 8.31 24.29 0.80
C SER A 125 6.93 24.93 0.66
N ALA A 126 5.94 24.48 1.43
CA ALA A 126 4.61 25.10 1.50
C ALA A 126 4.54 26.22 2.57
N ARG A 127 5.64 26.48 3.30
CA ARG A 127 5.71 27.60 4.22
C ARG A 127 6.04 28.87 3.44
N ILE A 128 5.16 29.85 3.51
CA ILE A 128 5.40 31.19 2.99
C ILE A 128 6.69 31.72 3.61
N ASN A 129 7.65 32.16 2.80
CA ASN A 129 8.83 32.87 3.31
C ASN A 129 8.39 34.30 3.67
N PRO A 130 8.22 34.64 4.97
CA PRO A 130 7.70 35.95 5.35
C PRO A 130 8.66 37.07 4.95
N GLN A 131 9.97 36.81 4.97
CA GLN A 131 10.99 37.79 4.59
C GLN A 131 10.95 38.07 3.09
N GLY A 132 10.82 37.01 2.28
CA GLY A 132 10.65 37.14 0.83
C GLY A 132 9.36 37.86 0.48
N ALA A 133 8.23 37.44 1.07
CA ALA A 133 6.93 38.07 0.88
C ALA A 133 6.95 39.55 1.24
N ALA A 134 7.59 39.94 2.34
CA ALA A 134 7.74 41.34 2.73
C ALA A 134 8.49 42.17 1.67
N ARG A 135 9.56 41.63 1.04
CA ARG A 135 10.27 42.29 -0.07
C ARG A 135 9.37 42.42 -1.30
N PHE A 136 8.63 41.38 -1.64
CA PHE A 136 7.69 41.42 -2.76
C PHE A 136 6.61 42.48 -2.54
N ILE A 137 6.02 42.54 -1.34
CA ILE A 137 4.98 43.51 -0.98
C ILE A 137 5.54 44.94 -1.01
N GLU A 138 6.72 45.16 -0.40
CA GLU A 138 7.39 46.47 -0.35
C GLU A 138 7.64 47.05 -1.75
N HIS A 139 8.03 46.21 -2.71
CA HIS A 139 8.34 46.65 -4.07
C HIS A 139 7.14 46.67 -5.03
N SER A 140 6.12 45.84 -4.80
CA SER A 140 4.97 45.72 -5.70
C SER A 140 3.86 46.72 -5.42
N LEU A 141 3.80 47.26 -4.19
CA LEU A 141 2.79 48.23 -3.79
C LEU A 141 3.40 49.65 -3.70
N PRO A 142 3.01 50.59 -4.56
CA PRO A 142 3.53 51.96 -4.52
C PRO A 142 3.02 52.75 -3.30
N ASP A 143 1.82 52.43 -2.81
CA ASP A 143 1.07 53.23 -1.81
C ASP A 143 1.13 52.66 -0.39
N LEU A 144 2.30 52.19 0.04
CA LEU A 144 2.53 51.81 1.43
C LEU A 144 2.74 53.06 2.30
N THR A 145 2.00 53.17 3.40
CA THR A 145 2.27 54.21 4.41
C THR A 145 3.70 54.07 4.95
N PRO A 146 4.34 55.15 5.43
CA PRO A 146 5.72 55.09 5.90
C PRO A 146 5.93 54.07 7.02
N ASP A 147 4.95 53.92 7.91
CA ASP A 147 4.98 52.94 8.99
C ASP A 147 4.88 51.50 8.48
N GLN A 148 4.02 51.25 7.48
CA GLN A 148 3.93 49.93 6.83
C GLN A 148 5.21 49.57 6.09
N ARG A 149 5.81 50.54 5.36
CA ARG A 149 7.09 50.32 4.66
C ARG A 149 8.21 50.01 5.65
N LYS A 150 8.26 50.71 6.79
CA LYS A 150 9.22 50.41 7.87
C LYS A 150 9.01 49.01 8.45
N SER A 151 7.76 48.63 8.72
CA SER A 151 7.40 47.29 9.21
C SER A 151 7.80 46.18 8.23
N MET A 152 7.52 46.35 6.92
CA MET A 152 7.93 45.38 5.89
C MET A 152 9.45 45.24 5.83
N ARG A 153 10.19 46.34 6.00
CA ARG A 153 11.66 46.33 6.02
C ARG A 153 12.25 45.65 7.25
N GLU A 154 11.59 45.74 8.40
CA GLU A 154 11.97 45.01 9.62
C GLU A 154 11.71 43.51 9.47
N ILE A 155 10.57 43.12 8.87
CA ILE A 155 10.25 41.71 8.57
C ILE A 155 11.21 41.13 7.53
N SER A 156 11.62 41.90 6.51
CA SER A 156 12.53 41.43 5.47
C SER A 156 13.98 41.19 5.94
N LYS A 157 14.37 41.84 7.04
CA LYS A 157 15.66 41.64 7.74
C LYS A 157 15.62 40.46 8.73
N GLY A 158 14.43 40.00 9.12
CA GLY A 158 14.27 38.96 10.13
C GLY A 158 14.29 39.47 11.57
N ASP A 159 14.31 40.79 11.77
CA ASP A 159 14.34 41.47 13.08
C ASP A 159 12.93 41.77 13.63
N GLY A 160 11.88 41.43 12.88
CA GLY A 160 10.49 41.62 13.31
C GLY A 160 10.06 40.68 14.45
N PRO A 161 8.99 41.00 15.19
CA PRO A 161 8.48 40.15 16.27
C PRO A 161 8.12 38.77 15.71
N ARG A 162 8.88 37.73 16.09
CA ARG A 162 8.53 36.36 15.73
C ARG A 162 7.15 36.05 16.28
N ILE A 163 6.19 35.75 15.39
CA ILE A 163 4.85 35.33 15.78
C ILE A 163 4.99 33.97 16.49
N LYS A 164 4.93 34.02 17.83
CA LYS A 164 5.16 32.88 18.76
C LYS A 164 4.14 31.73 18.63
N TYR A 165 3.18 31.80 17.71
CA TYR A 165 2.09 30.83 17.63
C TYR A 165 2.47 29.50 16.97
N LEU A 166 3.55 29.43 16.16
CA LEU A 166 3.94 28.19 15.47
C LEU A 166 5.15 27.45 16.08
N GLU A 167 5.88 28.08 17.01
CA GLU A 167 7.13 27.52 17.56
C GLU A 167 6.91 26.37 18.56
N ARG A 168 5.69 26.17 19.08
CA ARG A 168 5.41 25.12 20.07
C ARG A 168 5.53 23.68 19.54
N VAL A 169 5.53 23.44 18.22
CA VAL A 169 5.58 22.08 17.66
C VAL A 169 7.00 21.64 17.25
N VAL A 170 7.96 22.56 17.10
CA VAL A 170 9.28 22.25 16.53
C VAL A 170 10.32 21.85 17.59
N HIS A 171 10.09 22.15 18.87
CA HIS A 171 11.04 21.83 19.95
C HIS A 171 10.84 20.43 20.56
N LYS A 172 10.68 19.39 19.72
CA LYS A 172 11.07 18.02 20.14
C LYS A 172 12.45 17.74 19.56
N LYS A 173 13.47 18.24 20.27
CA LYS A 173 14.88 17.95 19.99
C LYS A 173 15.08 16.43 20.01
N ARG A 174 15.46 15.85 18.88
CA ARG A 174 16.13 14.55 18.85
C ARG A 174 17.40 14.70 19.68
N LYS A 175 17.57 13.87 20.72
CA LYS A 175 18.87 13.68 21.37
C LYS A 175 19.81 13.16 20.30
N TYR A 176 20.75 13.98 19.86
CA TYR A 176 21.92 13.49 19.14
C TYR A 176 22.79 12.76 20.17
N PRO A 177 23.21 11.49 19.93
CA PRO A 177 24.24 10.91 20.76
C PRO A 177 25.50 11.76 20.64
N GLU A 178 26.20 11.86 21.76
CA GLU A 178 27.44 12.60 21.97
C GLU A 178 28.39 12.35 20.79
N GLN A 179 28.66 13.40 20.01
CA GLN A 179 29.48 13.29 18.82
C GLN A 179 30.92 13.05 19.26
N GLN A 180 31.39 11.81 19.11
CA GLN A 180 32.83 11.57 18.94
C GLN A 180 33.31 12.51 17.82
N SER A 181 34.46 13.15 18.03
CA SER A 181 34.97 14.15 17.08
C SER A 181 34.99 13.56 15.66
N VAL A 182 34.61 14.34 14.66
CA VAL A 182 34.58 13.88 13.26
C VAL A 182 35.92 13.24 12.86
N ARG A 183 37.03 13.72 13.44
CA ARG A 183 38.39 13.21 13.26
C ARG A 183 38.58 11.80 13.82
N THR A 184 38.08 11.52 15.02
CA THR A 184 38.18 10.18 15.63
C THR A 184 37.33 9.18 14.87
N ALA A 185 36.12 9.56 14.46
CA ALA A 185 35.25 8.69 13.65
C ALA A 185 35.85 8.39 12.26
N THR A 186 36.51 9.37 11.62
CA THR A 186 37.21 9.13 10.35
C THR A 186 38.45 8.26 10.54
N GLN A 187 39.20 8.45 11.62
CA GLN A 187 40.38 7.64 11.92
C GLN A 187 40.01 6.17 12.15
N GLU A 188 38.97 5.90 12.94
CA GLU A 188 38.47 4.53 13.17
C GLU A 188 37.98 3.87 11.88
N PHE A 189 37.27 4.62 11.03
CA PHE A 189 36.81 4.10 9.74
C PHE A 189 37.98 3.73 8.82
N LEU A 190 38.99 4.61 8.72
CA LEU A 190 40.18 4.36 7.91
C LEU A 190 41.00 3.18 8.43
N GLU A 191 41.14 3.05 9.75
CA GLU A 191 41.85 1.94 10.37
C GLU A 191 41.12 0.61 10.17
N LYS A 192 39.78 0.61 10.24
CA LYS A 192 38.96 -0.55 9.93
C LYS A 192 39.07 -0.96 8.46
N ALA A 193 39.00 -0.01 7.54
CA ALA A 193 39.19 -0.28 6.10
C ALA A 193 40.60 -0.81 5.81
N ALA A 194 41.63 -0.28 6.47
CA ALA A 194 43.00 -0.77 6.34
C ALA A 194 43.12 -2.23 6.82
N ARG A 195 42.49 -2.59 7.95
CA ARG A 195 42.44 -3.98 8.43
C ARG A 195 41.72 -4.92 7.46
N GLU A 196 40.60 -4.50 6.89
CA GLU A 196 39.85 -5.31 5.92
C GLU A 196 40.61 -5.51 4.60
N LEU A 197 41.39 -4.50 4.16
CA LEU A 197 42.19 -4.58 2.93
C LEU A 197 43.50 -5.34 3.10
N LEU A 198 44.19 -5.15 4.23
CA LEU A 198 45.53 -5.73 4.44
C LEU A 198 45.49 -7.09 5.14
N GLY A 199 44.36 -7.44 5.77
CA GLY A 199 44.19 -8.68 6.51
C GLY A 199 45.08 -8.77 7.76
N GLU A 200 44.53 -9.12 8.90
CA GLU A 200 45.37 -9.68 9.97
C GLU A 200 45.86 -11.04 9.47
N ASN A 201 47.18 -11.23 9.45
CA ASN A 201 47.86 -12.41 8.89
C ASN A 201 47.27 -13.72 9.41
N GLN A 202 46.26 -14.24 8.72
CA GLN A 202 45.82 -15.63 8.65
C GLN A 202 44.67 -15.75 7.64
N SER A 203 45.03 -16.22 6.44
CA SER A 203 44.17 -16.85 5.42
C SER A 203 42.98 -16.05 4.83
N GLY A 204 43.13 -15.70 3.55
CA GLY A 204 42.02 -15.62 2.59
C GLY A 204 41.64 -14.20 2.16
N PHE A 205 42.11 -13.79 0.98
CA PHE A 205 41.59 -12.62 0.27
C PHE A 205 40.07 -12.82 0.04
N LYS A 206 39.22 -12.01 0.67
CA LYS A 206 37.80 -11.90 0.34
C LYS A 206 37.51 -10.50 -0.17
N GLY A 207 37.63 -10.34 -1.48
CA GLY A 207 37.19 -9.16 -2.22
C GLY A 207 36.54 -9.57 -3.56
N PRO A 208 35.76 -8.69 -4.20
CA PRO A 208 34.92 -9.04 -5.36
C PRO A 208 35.67 -9.36 -6.66
N LEU A 209 37.00 -9.30 -6.64
CA LEU A 209 37.86 -9.58 -7.79
C LEU A 209 38.60 -10.90 -7.55
N GLN A 210 37.86 -12.02 -7.60
CA GLN A 210 38.47 -13.32 -7.82
C GLN A 210 38.76 -13.45 -9.33
N LEU A 211 40.05 -13.59 -9.67
CA LEU A 211 40.44 -14.09 -10.98
C LEU A 211 40.15 -15.60 -11.02
N PRO A 212 39.51 -16.13 -12.08
CA PRO A 212 39.25 -17.56 -12.17
C PRO A 212 40.57 -18.33 -12.24
N GLU A 213 40.69 -19.37 -11.42
CA GLU A 213 41.73 -20.39 -11.54
C GLU A 213 41.56 -21.08 -12.90
N GLY A 214 42.62 -21.05 -13.71
CA GLY A 214 42.66 -21.72 -15.00
C GLY A 214 42.93 -23.20 -14.81
N ASP A 215 41.89 -24.02 -14.93
CA ASP A 215 42.02 -25.46 -15.14
C ASP A 215 42.54 -25.71 -16.56
N GLY A 216 43.78 -26.18 -16.65
CA GLY A 216 44.42 -26.61 -17.89
C GLY A 216 45.21 -27.89 -17.65
N GLU A 217 44.50 -29.01 -17.72
CA GLU A 217 45.05 -30.36 -17.77
C GLU A 217 46.01 -30.51 -18.96
N ASP A 218 47.28 -30.81 -18.68
CA ASP A 218 48.27 -31.23 -19.66
C ASP A 218 47.95 -32.65 -20.15
N VAL A 219 47.57 -32.78 -21.43
CA VAL A 219 47.63 -34.06 -22.15
C VAL A 219 48.36 -33.84 -23.48
N PRO A 220 49.52 -34.48 -23.70
CA PRO A 220 50.28 -34.37 -24.94
C PRO A 220 49.77 -35.38 -25.96
N MET A 221 49.86 -35.08 -27.27
CA MET A 221 50.25 -36.06 -28.29
C MET A 221 50.29 -35.47 -29.70
N SER A 222 51.45 -35.68 -30.33
CA SER A 222 51.78 -35.74 -31.78
C SER A 222 51.74 -34.47 -32.61
#